data_AF-A0A923YEE4-F1
#
_entry.id   AF-A0A923YEE4-F1
#
_cell.length_a   1.000
_cell.length_b   1.000
_cell.length_c   1.000
_cell.angle_alpha   90.00
_cell.angle_beta   90.00
_cell.angle_gamma   90.00
#
_symmetry.space_group_name_H-M   'P 1'
#
loop_
_entity.id
_entity.type
_entity.pdbx_description
1 polymer ?
#
loop_
_entity_poly.entity_id
_entity_poly.type
_entity_poly.pdbx_seq_one_letter_code
_entity_poly.pdbx_strand_id
1 'polypeptide(L)' 'MLAVGAVAVMTVQGASHAAAAADAWPSKPIRLVVPFSAGGANDLMARAAAEGASKALGQPIIVDNKPGAGT' A
#
# COMPACT_ATOMS: atom_id res chain seq x y z
N MET A 1 24.30 -20.57 -60.36
CA MET A 1 22.85 -20.81 -60.26
C MET A 1 22.48 -20.97 -58.78
N LEU A 2 21.53 -20.14 -58.34
CA LEU A 2 20.84 -19.95 -57.05
C LEU A 2 21.35 -20.58 -55.73
N ALA A 3 21.83 -19.68 -54.86
CA ALA A 3 21.49 -19.43 -53.45
C ALA A 3 20.91 -20.56 -52.57
N VAL A 4 21.68 -20.92 -51.53
CA VAL A 4 21.24 -21.65 -50.34
C VAL A 4 20.33 -20.73 -49.50
N GLY A 5 19.03 -21.01 -49.49
CA GLY A 5 18.05 -20.30 -48.67
C GLY A 5 18.15 -20.72 -47.21
N ALA A 6 18.83 -19.91 -46.38
CA ALA A 6 18.85 -20.08 -44.94
C ALA A 6 17.47 -19.77 -44.35
N VAL A 7 16.79 -20.80 -43.84
CA VAL A 7 15.55 -20.63 -43.07
C VAL A 7 15.93 -20.05 -41.71
N ALA A 8 15.70 -18.75 -41.54
CA ALA A 8 15.84 -18.07 -40.26
C ALA A 8 14.71 -18.54 -39.33
N VAL A 9 15.04 -19.44 -38.40
CA VAL A 9 14.15 -19.81 -37.29
C VAL A 9 14.03 -18.60 -36.37
N MET A 10 12.94 -17.85 -36.51
CA MET A 10 12.58 -16.81 -35.56
C MET A 10 12.19 -17.48 -34.24
N THR A 11 13.10 -17.50 -33.29
CA THR A 11 12.79 -17.79 -31.89
C THR A 11 11.88 -16.68 -31.37
N VAL A 12 10.59 -16.97 -31.19
CA VAL A 12 9.69 -16.14 -30.39
C VAL A 12 10.26 -16.11 -28.97
N GLN A 13 10.99 -15.03 -28.66
CA GLN A 13 11.39 -14.72 -27.31
C GLN A 13 10.11 -14.36 -26.56
N GLY A 14 9.52 -15.34 -25.87
CA GLY A 14 8.36 -15.12 -25.02
C GLY A 14 8.67 -14.00 -24.04
N ALA A 15 8.00 -12.86 -24.21
CA ALA A 15 8.06 -11.77 -23.26
C ALA A 15 7.44 -12.26 -21.94
N SER A 16 8.30 -12.76 -21.05
CA SER A 16 7.95 -13.04 -19.67
C SER A 16 7.52 -11.72 -19.02
N HIS A 17 6.22 -11.46 -19.04
CA HIS A 17 5.64 -10.37 -18.26
C HIS A 17 5.83 -10.77 -16.79
N ALA A 18 6.83 -10.18 -16.14
CA ALA A 18 6.95 -10.27 -14.70
C ALA A 18 5.67 -9.66 -14.11
N ALA A 19 4.79 -10.52 -13.60
CA ALA A 19 3.62 -10.07 -12.85
C ALA A 19 4.14 -9.30 -11.63
N ALA A 20 3.93 -7.98 -11.60
CA ALA A 20 4.22 -7.18 -10.43
C ALA A 20 3.27 -7.62 -9.32
N ALA A 21 3.79 -8.35 -8.33
CA ALA A 21 3.04 -8.70 -7.14
C ALA A 21 2.70 -7.40 -6.39
N ALA A 22 1.44 -7.20 -6.06
CA ALA A 22 1.06 -6.10 -5.19
C ALA A 22 1.70 -6.33 -3.81
N ASP A 23 2.38 -5.33 -3.27
CA ASP A 23 2.92 -5.41 -1.92
C ASP A 23 1.81 -5.72 -0.92
N ALA A 24 2.10 -6.60 0.04
CA ALA A 24 1.17 -6.91 1.11
C ALA A 24 0.86 -5.64 1.91
N TRP A 25 -0.42 -5.31 2.04
CA TRP A 25 -0.84 -4.20 2.86
C TRP A 25 -0.75 -4.58 4.35
N PRO A 26 -0.28 -3.68 5.23
CA PRO A 26 0.20 -2.33 4.96
C PRO A 26 1.72 -2.31 4.69
N SER A 27 2.13 -1.62 3.62
CA SER A 27 3.54 -1.41 3.25
C SER A 27 4.11 -0.07 3.77
N LYS A 28 3.27 0.75 4.39
CA LYS A 28 3.62 2.08 4.92
C LYS A 28 2.80 2.42 6.17
N PRO A 29 3.26 3.38 6.98
CA PRO A 29 2.49 3.90 8.11
C PRO A 29 1.07 4.31 7.69
N ILE A 30 0.09 3.95 8.52
CA ILE A 30 -1.32 4.28 8.30
C ILE A 30 -1.62 5.60 9.01
N ARG A 31 -2.45 6.44 8.40
CA ARG A 31 -2.92 7.68 9.01
C ARG A 31 -4.38 7.53 9.41
N LEU A 32 -4.66 7.60 10.71
CA LEU A 32 -6.00 7.58 11.26
C LEU A 32 -6.50 9.01 11.42
N VAL A 33 -7.42 9.43 10.55
CA VAL A 33 -8.01 10.78 10.63
C VAL A 33 -9.11 10.79 11.69
N VAL A 34 -8.99 11.68 12.65
CA VAL A 34 -9.97 11.86 13.73
C VAL A 34 -10.64 13.22 13.55
N PRO A 35 -11.95 13.29 13.28
CA PRO A 35 -12.65 14.54 13.01
C PRO A 35 -13.00 15.30 14.31
N PHE A 36 -12.13 15.23 15.31
CA PHE A 36 -12.33 15.83 16.63
C PHE A 36 -11.04 16.48 17.11
N SER A 37 -11.21 17.42 18.05
CA SER A 37 -10.13 18.06 18.78
C SER A 37 -9.19 17.04 19.43
N ALA A 38 -7.88 17.30 19.38
CA ALA A 38 -6.90 16.48 20.10
C ALA A 38 -7.13 16.56 21.61
N GLY A 39 -6.87 15.45 22.33
CA GLY A 39 -7.03 15.37 23.78
C GLY A 39 -8.47 15.14 24.29
N GLY A 40 -9.48 15.14 23.42
CA GLY A 40 -10.85 14.75 23.78
C GLY A 40 -11.03 13.23 23.91
N ALA A 41 -12.21 12.80 24.38
CA ALA A 41 -12.54 11.36 24.50
C ALA A 41 -12.35 10.61 23.18
N ASN A 42 -12.73 11.22 22.05
CA ASN A 42 -12.58 10.62 20.72
C ASN A 42 -11.11 10.44 20.32
N ASP A 43 -10.24 11.40 20.65
CA ASP A 43 -8.80 11.28 20.41
C ASP A 43 -8.17 10.18 21.26
N LEU A 44 -8.57 10.08 22.53
CA LEU A 44 -8.08 9.04 23.42
C LEU A 44 -8.48 7.64 22.94
N MET A 45 -9.74 7.46 22.52
CA MET A 45 -10.20 6.20 21.93
C MET A 45 -9.47 5.87 20.63
N ALA A 46 -9.25 6.88 19.77
CA ALA A 46 -8.51 6.70 18.53
C ALA A 46 -7.06 6.27 18.78
N ARG A 47 -6.39 6.83 19.81
CA ARG A 47 -5.01 6.44 20.19
C ARG A 47 -4.95 5.00 20.70
N ALA A 48 -5.89 4.60 21.55
CA ALA A 48 -5.97 3.22 22.04
C ALA A 48 -6.20 2.22 20.89
N ALA A 49 -7.11 2.55 19.96
CA ALA A 49 -7.36 1.74 18.76
C ALA A 49 -6.14 1.68 17.85
N ALA A 50 -5.45 2.81 17.62
CA ALA A 50 -4.24 2.90 16.82
C ALA A 50 -3.11 2.04 17.39
N GLU A 51 -2.94 2.01 18.72
CA GLU A 51 -1.94 1.16 19.38
C GLU A 51 -2.23 -0.34 19.14
N GLY A 52 -3.47 -0.78 19.38
CA GLY A 52 -3.87 -2.17 19.18
C GLY A 52 -3.74 -2.61 17.73
N ALA A 53 -4.22 -1.79 16.79
CA ALA A 53 -4.11 -2.09 15.37
C ALA A 53 -2.67 -2.02 14.86
N SER A 54 -1.83 -1.13 15.40
CA SER A 54 -0.41 -1.11 15.05
C SER A 54 0.31 -2.41 15.44
N LYS A 55 0.00 -2.96 16.61
CA LYS A 55 0.53 -4.28 17.04
C LYS A 55 0.06 -5.41 16.14
N ALA A 56 -1.20 -5.39 15.71
CA ALA A 56 -1.76 -6.43 14.83
C ALA A 56 -1.22 -6.35 13.38
N LEU A 57 -0.99 -5.13 12.88
CA LEU A 57 -0.60 -4.89 11.49
C LEU A 57 0.91 -4.79 11.28
N GLY A 58 1.71 -4.65 12.35
CA GLY A 58 3.16 -4.49 12.27
C GLY A 58 3.60 -3.16 11.64
N GLN A 59 2.67 -2.23 11.43
CA GLN A 59 2.95 -0.90 10.89
C GLN A 59 2.47 0.16 11.88
N PRO A 60 3.17 1.30 12.00
CA PRO A 60 2.75 2.38 12.86
C PRO A 60 1.46 3.02 12.32
N ILE A 61 0.57 3.37 13.24
CA ILE A 61 -0.66 4.13 12.94
C ILE A 61 -0.53 5.51 13.57
N ILE A 62 -0.61 6.55 12.75
CA ILE A 62 -0.46 7.95 13.13
C ILE A 62 -1.84 8.59 13.24
N VAL A 63 -2.19 9.08 14.42
CA VAL A 63 -3.44 9.82 14.65
C VAL A 63 -3.27 11.26 14.13
N ASP A 64 -4.13 11.65 13.18
CA ASP A 64 -4.18 12.98 12.57
C ASP A 64 -5.54 13.63 12.90
N ASN A 65 -5.55 14.50 13.91
CA ASN A 65 -6.75 15.21 14.33
C ASN A 65 -7.07 16.34 13.35
N LYS A 66 -8.20 16.22 12.63
CA LYS A 66 -8.71 17.23 11.71
C LYS A 66 -10.11 17.67 12.13
N PRO A 67 -10.22 18.48 13.20
CA PRO A 67 -11.50 19.01 13.63
C PRO A 67 -12.12 19.90 12.54
N GLY A 68 -13.43 19.82 12.35
CA GLY A 68 -14.15 20.70 11.42
C GLY A 68 -15.64 20.73 11.73
N ALA A 69 -16.23 21.93 11.79
CA ALA A 69 -17.66 22.31 11.98
C ALA A 69 -18.49 21.61 13.08
N GLY A 70 -18.18 20.39 13.50
CA GLY A 70 -18.61 19.77 14.73
C GLY A 70 -17.38 19.59 15.62
N THR A 71 -17.44 20.16 16.81
CA THR A 71 -16.46 20.05 17.90
C THR A 71 -15.94 18.64 18.13
#